data_AF-A0A7C1M6Z8-F1
#
_entry.id   AF-A0A7C1M6Z8-F1
#
_cell.length_a   1.000
_cell.length_b   1.000
_cell.length_c   1.000
_cell.angle_alpha   90.00
_cell.angle_beta   90.00
_cell.angle_gamma   90.00
#
_symmetry.space_group_name_H-M   'P 1'
#
loop_
_entity.id
_entity.type
_entity.pdbx_description
1 polymer ?
#
loop_
_entity_poly.entity_id
_entity_poly.type
_entity_poly.pdbx_seq_one_letter_code
_entity_poly.pdbx_strand_id
1 'polypeptide(L)'
;MQRIIIIVSLVFVILPRPLFAQAEEDKIFGLFMEDDALDIRLDFDIGTFMKEKSEEEYLDAEITIYGGERDSVFAKIKVSARGNYRRRTCDFPPVMLNMKDIETAYSDLNDLERVKLVSHCKEGEEYQNYVLREYLAYKLYNLVTDYSFRVRLLNISYYDINYDTLFAKRTGFILEPVDFLEKRFNMGEIEDIEIRQENVENDILLKLSVFEYLLANSDWAVPLLHNLKAFGNEESLDNLIAVPYDFDYSGWVNAHYSVARIDIGLEKITDRAFFGPCCSREEYRAVLGYYLGLEDIIIDTIKEFEYLKGRERNDLIRFVRSFYKLYSKDEIIDIFIESCNK
;
A
#
# COMPACT_ATOMS: atom_id res chain seq x y z
N MET A 1 -16.83 74.93 62.02
CA MET A 1 -16.13 74.13 61.00
C MET A 1 -16.29 72.65 61.36
N GLN A 2 -17.21 71.95 60.72
CA GLN A 2 -17.52 70.55 60.99
C GLN A 2 -17.45 69.82 59.64
N ARG A 3 -16.46 68.94 59.47
CA ARG A 3 -16.25 68.16 58.24
C ARG A 3 -16.94 66.81 58.37
N ILE A 4 -17.85 66.53 57.44
CA ILE A 4 -18.49 65.22 57.27
C ILE A 4 -17.56 64.38 56.37
N ILE A 5 -17.20 63.18 56.82
CA ILE A 5 -16.44 62.20 56.04
C ILE A 5 -17.43 61.21 55.46
N ILE A 6 -17.50 61.12 54.13
CA ILE A 6 -18.27 60.11 53.40
C ILE A 6 -17.30 58.98 53.05
N ILE A 7 -17.57 57.77 53.56
CA ILE A 7 -16.85 56.55 53.18
C ILE A 7 -17.61 55.91 52.02
N VAL A 8 -16.97 55.82 50.85
CA VAL A 8 -17.48 55.09 49.68
C VAL A 8 -16.86 53.69 49.69
N SER A 9 -17.65 52.67 49.99
CA SER A 9 -17.23 51.27 49.85
C SER A 9 -17.34 50.83 48.39
N LEU A 10 -16.21 50.52 47.77
CA LEU A 10 -16.12 49.95 46.42
C LEU A 10 -16.33 48.43 46.51
N VAL A 11 -17.48 47.93 46.06
CA VAL A 11 -17.74 46.48 45.94
C VAL A 11 -17.25 46.01 44.58
N PHE A 12 -16.15 45.24 44.55
CA PHE A 12 -15.67 44.56 43.36
C PHE A 12 -16.51 43.30 43.10
N VAL A 13 -17.38 43.34 42.10
CA VAL A 13 -18.11 42.17 41.61
C VAL A 13 -17.20 41.39 40.66
N ILE A 14 -16.63 40.27 41.12
CA ILE A 14 -15.87 39.34 40.28
C ILE A 14 -16.88 38.49 39.51
N LEU A 15 -17.10 38.80 38.24
CA LEU A 15 -17.88 37.94 37.33
C LEU A 15 -16.97 36.79 36.86
N PRO A 16 -17.40 35.51 36.98
CA PRO A 16 -16.63 34.39 36.46
C PRO A 16 -16.62 34.46 34.93
N ARG A 17 -15.43 34.51 34.33
CA ARG A 17 -15.29 34.34 32.89
C ARG A 17 -15.47 32.85 32.57
N PRO A 18 -16.41 32.45 31.70
CA PRO A 18 -16.46 31.08 31.22
C PRO A 18 -15.12 30.77 30.52
N LEU A 19 -14.41 29.78 31.05
CA LEU A 19 -13.28 29.16 30.37
C LEU A 19 -13.90 28.37 29.21
N PHE A 20 -13.86 28.90 28.00
CA PHE A 20 -14.09 28.09 26.82
C PHE A 20 -12.89 27.15 26.71
N ALA A 21 -13.05 25.90 27.10
CA ALA A 21 -12.20 24.84 26.63
C ALA A 21 -12.41 24.78 25.11
N GLN A 22 -11.45 25.25 24.33
CA GLN A 22 -11.37 24.87 22.92
C GLN A 22 -11.19 23.36 22.92
N ALA A 23 -12.17 22.62 22.39
CA ALA A 23 -11.91 21.26 21.96
C ALA A 23 -10.78 21.37 20.93
N GLU A 24 -9.62 20.81 21.26
CA GLU A 24 -8.52 20.68 20.33
C GLU A 24 -9.04 19.79 19.20
N GLU A 25 -9.19 20.38 18.01
CA GLU A 25 -9.65 19.65 16.82
C GLU A 25 -8.60 18.58 16.53
N ASP A 26 -9.03 17.32 16.53
CA ASP A 26 -8.13 16.18 16.37
C ASP A 26 -7.46 16.28 15.00
N LYS A 27 -6.18 16.64 14.98
CA LYS A 27 -5.47 16.93 13.73
C LYS A 27 -5.19 15.60 13.03
N ILE A 28 -5.52 15.52 11.75
CA ILE A 28 -5.28 14.33 10.93
C ILE A 28 -4.20 14.66 9.89
N PHE A 29 -3.17 13.82 9.80
CA PHE A 29 -2.07 13.98 8.85
C PHE A 29 -2.48 13.50 7.45
N GLY A 30 -3.27 12.43 7.36
CA GLY A 30 -3.72 11.87 6.09
C GLY A 30 -2.66 11.04 5.38
N LEU A 31 -1.93 10.20 6.13
CA LEU A 31 -0.80 9.43 5.58
C LEU A 31 -1.17 8.57 4.37
N PHE A 32 -2.40 8.05 4.31
CA PHE A 32 -2.90 7.26 3.17
C PHE A 32 -4.13 7.88 2.50
N MET A 33 -4.36 9.19 2.69
CA MET A 33 -5.48 9.92 2.07
C MET A 33 -5.02 10.86 0.95
N GLU A 34 -3.73 11.16 0.90
CA GLU A 34 -3.13 12.01 -0.11
C GLU A 34 -2.24 11.18 -1.06
N ASP A 35 -2.25 11.57 -2.33
CA ASP A 35 -1.49 10.89 -3.39
C ASP A 35 -0.12 11.53 -3.66
N ASP A 36 0.11 12.75 -3.17
CA ASP A 36 1.39 13.43 -3.32
C ASP A 36 2.51 12.69 -2.58
N ALA A 37 3.66 12.61 -3.25
CA ALA A 37 4.84 11.98 -2.70
C ALA A 37 5.30 12.72 -1.44
N LEU A 38 5.57 11.96 -0.39
CA LEU A 38 5.95 12.49 0.91
C LEU A 38 7.47 12.41 1.10
N ASP A 39 8.09 13.54 1.40
CA ASP A 39 9.50 13.56 1.75
C ASP A 39 9.67 13.04 3.19
N ILE A 40 10.63 12.13 3.38
CA ILE A 40 11.02 11.66 4.70
C ILE A 40 12.54 11.56 4.85
N ARG A 41 13.00 11.69 6.09
CA ARG A 41 14.35 11.35 6.53
C ARG A 41 14.25 10.18 7.52
N LEU A 42 15.09 9.17 7.33
CA LEU A 42 15.14 7.99 8.19
C LEU A 42 16.59 7.73 8.62
N ASP A 43 16.84 7.83 9.92
CA ASP A 43 18.15 7.74 10.57
C ASP A 43 18.22 6.48 11.42
N PHE A 44 19.18 5.59 11.16
CA PHE A 44 19.43 4.39 11.97
C PHE A 44 20.80 3.77 11.65
N ASP A 45 21.15 2.69 12.36
CA ASP A 45 22.35 1.89 12.05
C ASP A 45 22.13 1.03 10.79
N ILE A 46 22.39 1.62 9.63
CA ILE A 46 22.20 0.96 8.32
C ILE A 46 23.17 -0.21 8.15
N GLY A 47 24.41 -0.07 8.62
CA GLY A 47 25.43 -1.13 8.52
C GLY A 47 25.00 -2.40 9.26
N THR A 48 24.52 -2.27 10.49
CA THR A 48 23.97 -3.39 11.29
C THR A 48 22.71 -3.94 10.64
N PHE A 49 21.79 -3.08 10.20
CA PHE A 49 20.55 -3.48 9.54
C PHE A 49 20.80 -4.36 8.29
N MET A 50 21.70 -3.94 7.41
CA MET A 50 22.03 -4.66 6.18
C MET A 50 22.80 -5.96 6.45
N LYS A 51 23.58 -6.01 7.53
CA LYS A 51 24.36 -7.20 7.89
C LYS A 51 23.51 -8.26 8.56
N GLU A 52 22.70 -7.87 9.54
CA GLU A 52 21.95 -8.81 10.40
C GLU A 52 20.61 -9.19 9.77
N LYS A 53 19.95 -8.23 9.11
CA LYS A 53 18.65 -8.43 8.45
C LYS A 53 17.65 -9.18 9.35
N SER A 54 17.63 -8.82 10.63
CA SER A 54 16.81 -9.48 11.65
C SER A 54 15.34 -9.06 11.52
N GLU A 55 14.42 -10.02 11.68
CA GLU A 55 12.98 -9.75 11.80
C GLU A 55 12.57 -9.54 13.27
N GLU A 56 13.32 -10.15 14.19
CA GLU A 56 13.02 -10.18 15.64
C GLU A 56 13.70 -9.03 16.38
N GLU A 57 14.91 -8.68 15.95
CA GLU A 57 15.69 -7.60 16.56
C GLU A 57 15.39 -6.29 15.86
N TYR A 58 14.96 -5.33 16.68
CA TYR A 58 14.65 -3.98 16.24
C TYR A 58 15.83 -3.06 16.54
N LEU A 59 16.17 -2.23 15.56
CA LEU A 59 17.13 -1.14 15.72
C LEU A 59 16.37 0.14 16.05
N ASP A 60 16.90 0.92 16.99
CA ASP A 60 16.41 2.27 17.24
C ASP A 60 16.63 3.14 16.01
N ALA A 61 15.64 3.96 15.69
CA ALA A 61 15.64 4.81 14.52
C ALA A 61 14.93 6.14 14.81
N GLU A 62 15.25 7.15 14.03
CA GLU A 62 14.55 8.44 14.05
C GLU A 62 13.96 8.69 12.67
N ILE A 63 12.69 9.09 12.62
CA ILE A 63 12.01 9.47 11.38
C ILE A 63 11.61 10.94 11.45
N THR A 64 11.88 11.67 10.37
CA THR A 64 11.31 13.00 10.13
C THR A 64 10.42 12.94 8.90
N ILE A 65 9.15 13.28 9.06
CA ILE A 65 8.16 13.35 7.99
C ILE A 65 7.90 14.82 7.67
N TYR A 66 8.07 15.22 6.42
CA TYR A 66 7.87 16.61 5.99
C TYR A 66 6.46 16.78 5.40
N GLY A 67 5.53 17.32 6.18
CA GLY A 67 4.13 17.54 5.79
C GLY A 67 3.87 18.81 4.98
N GLY A 68 4.92 19.55 4.62
CA GLY A 68 4.87 20.81 3.85
C GLY A 68 6.13 21.66 4.09
N GLU A 69 6.20 22.87 3.54
CA GLU A 69 7.42 23.71 3.59
C GLU A 69 7.89 24.08 5.01
N ARG A 70 7.00 24.02 6.02
CA ARG A 70 7.29 24.47 7.40
C ARG A 70 6.77 23.54 8.49
N ASP A 71 6.14 22.43 8.14
CA ASP A 71 5.63 21.47 9.12
C ASP A 71 6.37 20.14 8.96
N SER A 72 6.86 19.62 10.08
CA SER A 72 7.55 18.34 10.11
C SER A 72 7.21 17.60 11.40
N VAL A 73 6.92 16.32 11.27
CA VAL A 73 6.76 15.41 12.39
C VAL A 73 8.07 14.69 12.62
N PHE A 74 8.62 14.79 13.82
CA PHE A 74 9.76 13.99 14.26
C PHE A 74 9.28 12.93 15.25
N ALA A 75 9.71 11.70 15.06
CA ALA A 75 9.40 10.61 15.98
C ALA A 75 10.61 9.68 16.15
N LYS A 76 10.77 9.16 17.36
CA LYS A 76 11.65 8.03 17.63
C LYS A 76 10.86 6.76 17.38
N ILE A 77 11.39 5.90 16.53
CA ILE A 77 10.72 4.69 16.07
C ILE A 77 11.71 3.53 16.15
N LYS A 78 11.26 2.37 15.73
CA LYS A 78 12.13 1.22 15.53
C LYS A 78 12.04 0.71 14.12
N VAL A 79 13.12 0.11 13.63
CA VAL A 79 13.15 -0.54 12.31
C VAL A 79 13.62 -1.98 12.43
N SER A 80 13.03 -2.87 11.65
CA SER A 80 13.49 -4.24 11.46
C SER A 80 13.40 -4.63 9.99
N ALA A 81 14.14 -5.68 9.61
CA ALA A 81 14.01 -6.23 8.28
C ALA A 81 12.72 -7.07 8.22
N ARG A 82 12.14 -7.21 7.03
CA ARG A 82 10.94 -8.04 6.83
C ARG A 82 11.03 -8.89 5.56
N GLY A 83 10.19 -9.92 5.53
CA GLY A 83 9.96 -10.75 4.35
C GLY A 83 10.92 -11.93 4.23
N ASN A 84 10.58 -12.87 3.35
CA ASN A 84 11.28 -14.16 3.25
C ASN A 84 12.39 -14.16 2.20
N TYR A 85 12.05 -13.97 0.93
CA TYR A 85 13.00 -14.05 -0.18
C TYR A 85 13.90 -12.81 -0.25
N ARG A 86 13.28 -11.63 -0.45
CA ARG A 86 13.98 -10.34 -0.60
C ARG A 86 14.88 -10.01 0.60
N ARG A 87 14.50 -10.38 1.84
CA ARG A 87 15.37 -10.18 3.02
C ARG A 87 16.71 -10.91 2.88
N ARG A 88 16.72 -12.12 2.34
CA ARG A 88 17.93 -12.93 2.20
C ARG A 88 18.75 -12.53 0.98
N THR A 89 18.12 -12.06 -0.09
CA THR A 89 18.75 -11.85 -1.41
C THR A 89 19.07 -10.40 -1.75
N CYS A 90 18.39 -9.43 -1.12
CA CYS A 90 18.63 -8.00 -1.33
C CYS A 90 19.82 -7.52 -0.52
N ASP A 91 20.54 -6.53 -1.06
CA ASP A 91 21.62 -5.86 -0.33
C ASP A 91 21.02 -4.97 0.77
N PHE A 92 19.96 -4.24 0.43
CA PHE A 92 19.13 -3.49 1.37
C PHE A 92 17.80 -4.24 1.54
N PRO A 93 17.54 -4.89 2.70
CA PRO A 93 16.33 -5.69 2.87
C PRO A 93 15.09 -4.80 3.00
N PRO A 94 13.89 -5.33 2.70
CA PRO A 94 12.64 -4.60 2.95
C PRO A 94 12.52 -4.19 4.41
N VAL A 95 11.98 -3.00 4.66
CA VAL A 95 11.95 -2.38 5.99
C VAL A 95 10.54 -2.49 6.59
N MET A 96 10.47 -2.79 7.88
CA MET A 96 9.30 -2.56 8.71
C MET A 96 9.56 -1.33 9.58
N LEU A 97 8.70 -0.32 9.51
CA LEU A 97 8.71 0.83 10.40
C LEU A 97 7.78 0.49 11.58
N ASN A 98 8.33 0.36 12.77
CA ASN A 98 7.56 0.21 13.99
C ASN A 98 7.36 1.58 14.62
N MET A 99 6.16 2.11 14.40
CA MET A 99 5.68 3.43 14.78
C MET A 99 4.93 3.41 16.12
N LYS A 100 4.92 2.26 16.81
CA LYS A 100 4.17 2.09 18.05
C LYS A 100 4.62 3.09 19.12
N ASP A 101 3.65 3.61 19.87
CA ASP A 101 3.83 4.54 20.99
C ASP A 101 4.46 5.89 20.60
N ILE A 102 4.40 6.28 19.32
CA ILE A 102 4.75 7.65 18.95
C ILE A 102 3.69 8.63 19.47
N GLU A 103 4.16 9.81 19.88
CA GLU A 103 3.30 10.90 20.32
C GLU A 103 3.52 12.10 19.40
N THR A 104 2.53 12.37 18.56
CA THR A 104 2.52 13.49 17.63
C THR A 104 1.24 14.31 17.83
N ALA A 105 1.20 15.51 17.24
CA ALA A 105 -0.02 16.31 17.19
C ALA A 105 -1.11 15.70 16.28
N TYR A 106 -0.81 14.61 15.57
CA TYR A 106 -1.69 13.97 14.59
C TYR A 106 -2.17 12.61 15.09
N SER A 107 -3.47 12.45 15.31
CA SER A 107 -4.02 11.23 15.91
C SER A 107 -3.89 10.00 15.02
N ASP A 108 -4.05 10.17 13.70
CA ASP A 108 -3.90 9.09 12.73
C ASP A 108 -2.46 8.56 12.64
N LEU A 109 -1.45 9.39 12.95
CA LEU A 109 -0.07 8.92 13.08
C LEU A 109 0.16 8.17 14.39
N ASN A 110 -0.47 8.61 15.48
CA ASN A 110 -0.36 7.95 16.79
C ASN A 110 -1.03 6.57 16.81
N ASP A 111 -2.03 6.37 15.94
CA ASP A 111 -2.70 5.08 15.71
C ASP A 111 -1.85 4.09 14.90
N LEU A 112 -0.75 4.51 14.26
CA LEU A 112 0.09 3.62 13.45
C LEU A 112 0.97 2.74 14.34
N GLU A 113 0.80 1.43 14.25
CA GLU A 113 1.71 0.50 14.93
C GLU A 113 2.89 0.09 14.04
N ARG A 114 2.60 -0.49 12.87
CA ARG A 114 3.61 -1.06 11.98
C ARG A 114 3.29 -0.74 10.53
N VAL A 115 4.23 -0.12 9.84
CA VAL A 115 4.08 0.26 8.44
C VAL A 115 5.13 -0.44 7.60
N LYS A 116 4.66 -1.18 6.58
CA LYS A 116 5.55 -1.81 5.60
C LYS A 116 6.10 -0.75 4.67
N LEU A 117 7.43 -0.61 4.65
CA LEU A 117 8.14 0.22 3.69
C LEU A 117 8.71 -0.68 2.58
N VAL A 118 8.30 -0.44 1.33
CA VAL A 118 8.88 -1.02 0.14
C VAL A 118 9.91 -0.04 -0.41
N SER A 119 11.15 -0.49 -0.50
CA SER A 119 12.29 0.32 -0.95
C SER A 119 13.19 -0.50 -1.87
N HIS A 120 14.30 0.08 -2.28
CA HIS A 120 15.28 -0.56 -3.15
C HIS A 120 15.85 -1.85 -2.55
N CYS A 121 15.95 -2.88 -3.38
CA CYS A 121 16.62 -4.16 -3.05
C CYS A 121 18.14 -4.06 -3.27
N LYS A 122 18.55 -3.37 -4.34
CA LYS A 122 19.93 -3.10 -4.75
C LYS A 122 20.03 -1.71 -5.38
N GLU A 123 21.25 -1.26 -5.62
CA GLU A 123 21.49 -0.04 -6.39
C GLU A 123 21.18 -0.23 -7.88
N GLY A 124 20.78 0.86 -8.53
CA GLY A 124 20.56 0.91 -9.98
C GLY A 124 19.14 1.32 -10.33
N GLU A 125 19.02 1.97 -11.50
CA GLU A 125 17.74 2.47 -12.02
C GLU A 125 16.71 1.35 -12.24
N GLU A 126 17.15 0.17 -12.64
CA GLU A 126 16.27 -0.97 -12.89
C GLU A 126 15.55 -1.44 -11.61
N TYR A 127 16.27 -1.54 -10.49
CA TYR A 127 15.66 -1.89 -9.19
C TYR A 127 14.69 -0.82 -8.70
N GLN A 128 14.99 0.46 -8.97
CA GLN A 128 14.06 1.56 -8.69
C GLN A 128 12.79 1.44 -9.54
N ASN A 129 12.92 1.06 -10.82
CA ASN A 129 11.77 0.85 -11.70
C ASN A 129 10.88 -0.29 -11.21
N TYR A 130 11.43 -1.38 -10.65
CA TYR A 130 10.59 -2.45 -10.08
C TYR A 130 9.72 -1.96 -8.92
N VAL A 131 10.30 -1.19 -7.99
CA VAL A 131 9.55 -0.60 -6.86
C VAL A 131 8.45 0.33 -7.38
N LEU A 132 8.76 1.16 -8.37
CA LEU A 132 7.80 2.10 -8.96
C LEU A 132 6.69 1.41 -9.76
N ARG A 133 7.00 0.31 -10.45
CA ARG A 133 6.00 -0.54 -11.13
C ARG A 133 5.10 -1.22 -10.10
N GLU A 134 5.66 -1.77 -9.02
CA GLU A 134 4.89 -2.37 -7.92
C GLU A 134 3.96 -1.34 -7.27
N TYR A 135 4.45 -0.13 -6.96
CA TYR A 135 3.63 0.98 -6.48
C TYR A 135 2.46 1.29 -7.42
N LEU A 136 2.73 1.37 -8.73
CA LEU A 136 1.67 1.62 -9.70
C LEU A 136 0.63 0.50 -9.74
N ALA A 137 1.00 -0.76 -9.52
CA ALA A 137 0.03 -1.85 -9.44
C ALA A 137 -0.99 -1.59 -8.32
N TYR A 138 -0.54 -1.19 -7.12
CA TYR A 138 -1.47 -0.79 -6.04
C TYR A 138 -2.36 0.38 -6.46
N LYS A 139 -1.78 1.43 -7.06
CA LYS A 139 -2.55 2.61 -7.52
C LYS A 139 -3.60 2.25 -8.58
N LEU A 140 -3.28 1.36 -9.50
CA LEU A 140 -4.25 0.87 -10.49
C LEU A 140 -5.35 0.04 -9.82
N TYR A 141 -5.02 -0.78 -8.82
CA TYR A 141 -6.04 -1.55 -8.11
C TYR A 141 -6.98 -0.64 -7.28
N ASN A 142 -6.48 0.48 -6.76
CA ASN A 142 -7.34 1.48 -6.10
C ASN A 142 -8.41 2.08 -7.05
N LEU A 143 -8.16 2.09 -8.37
CA LEU A 143 -9.17 2.49 -9.37
C LEU A 143 -10.22 1.41 -9.62
N VAL A 144 -9.88 0.14 -9.37
CA VAL A 144 -10.76 -1.01 -9.57
C VAL A 144 -11.73 -1.16 -8.41
N THR A 145 -11.29 -0.92 -7.18
CA THR A 145 -12.11 -1.15 -5.99
C THR A 145 -11.58 -0.42 -4.75
N ASP A 146 -12.49 -0.03 -3.85
CA ASP A 146 -12.17 0.47 -2.52
C ASP A 146 -11.67 -0.63 -1.57
N TYR A 147 -11.93 -1.91 -1.89
CA TYR A 147 -11.37 -3.07 -1.20
C TYR A 147 -9.93 -3.32 -1.61
N SER A 148 -9.07 -2.35 -1.32
CA SER A 148 -7.68 -2.31 -1.75
C SER A 148 -6.80 -1.64 -0.69
N PHE A 149 -5.56 -2.10 -0.59
CA PHE A 149 -4.54 -1.38 0.16
C PHE A 149 -4.25 -0.03 -0.51
N ARG A 150 -4.25 1.04 0.28
CA ARG A 150 -3.70 2.32 -0.17
C ARG A 150 -2.18 2.33 -0.02
N VAL A 151 -1.52 3.09 -0.88
CA VAL A 151 -0.07 3.28 -0.85
C VAL A 151 0.27 4.76 -0.95
N ARG A 152 1.34 5.18 -0.27
CA ARG A 152 1.89 6.53 -0.44
C ARG A 152 3.35 6.47 -0.88
N LEU A 153 3.66 7.18 -1.96
CA LEU A 153 5.01 7.28 -2.47
C LEU A 153 5.85 8.16 -1.55
N LEU A 154 7.11 7.77 -1.35
CA LEU A 154 8.04 8.47 -0.47
C LEU A 154 9.33 8.84 -1.22
N ASN A 155 9.84 10.04 -0.99
CA ASN A 155 11.24 10.36 -1.26
C ASN A 155 12.03 10.26 0.04
N ILE A 156 12.91 9.26 0.14
CA ILE A 156 13.53 8.84 1.39
C ILE A 156 14.98 9.25 1.38
N SER A 157 15.40 10.01 2.39
CA SER A 157 16.80 10.24 2.71
C SER A 157 17.23 9.33 3.86
N TYR A 158 18.01 8.30 3.54
CA TYR A 158 18.58 7.37 4.51
C TYR A 158 19.89 7.94 5.09
N TYR A 159 19.98 8.06 6.40
CA TYR A 159 21.17 8.51 7.11
C TYR A 159 21.70 7.40 8.01
N ASP A 160 23.02 7.16 7.94
CA ASP A 160 23.69 6.21 8.82
C ASP A 160 24.21 6.94 10.06
N ILE A 161 23.67 6.59 11.23
CA ILE A 161 24.01 7.24 12.51
C ILE A 161 25.44 6.95 12.96
N ASN A 162 26.07 5.87 12.48
CA ASN A 162 27.44 5.53 12.88
C ASN A 162 28.49 6.43 12.23
N TYR A 163 28.16 7.04 11.09
CA TYR A 163 29.07 7.90 10.33
C TYR A 163 28.55 9.34 10.20
N ASP A 164 27.36 9.63 10.73
CA ASP A 164 26.67 10.92 10.63
C ASP A 164 26.62 11.45 9.18
N THR A 165 26.24 10.57 8.25
CA THR A 165 26.27 10.85 6.81
C THR A 165 25.04 10.35 6.08
N LEU A 166 24.70 11.05 4.98
CA LEU A 166 23.69 10.60 4.04
C LEU A 166 24.19 9.33 3.35
N PHE A 167 23.52 8.21 3.60
CA PHE A 167 23.81 6.93 2.96
C PHE A 167 23.26 6.89 1.53
N ALA A 168 21.97 7.19 1.37
CA ALA A 168 21.31 7.16 0.07
C ALA A 168 20.05 8.03 0.03
N LYS A 169 19.73 8.53 -1.16
CA LYS A 169 18.39 9.02 -1.50
C LYS A 169 17.72 8.02 -2.44
N ARG A 170 16.50 7.60 -2.11
CA ARG A 170 15.74 6.62 -2.90
C ARG A 170 14.27 6.96 -2.88
N THR A 171 13.56 6.55 -3.92
CA THR A 171 12.10 6.57 -3.90
C THR A 171 11.61 5.21 -3.43
N GLY A 172 10.67 5.20 -2.51
CA GLY A 172 10.00 3.99 -2.02
C GLY A 172 8.51 4.27 -1.87
N PHE A 173 7.79 3.34 -1.27
CA PHE A 173 6.41 3.58 -0.87
C PHE A 173 6.07 2.82 0.40
N ILE A 174 5.11 3.35 1.15
CA ILE A 174 4.52 2.68 2.29
C ILE A 174 3.17 2.09 1.90
N LEU A 175 2.87 0.95 2.51
CA LEU A 175 1.58 0.27 2.37
C LEU A 175 0.73 0.52 3.61
N GLU A 176 -0.56 0.75 3.39
CA GLU A 176 -1.56 0.89 4.45
C GLU A 176 -1.53 -0.35 5.38
N PRO A 177 -1.48 -0.14 6.70
CA PRO A 177 -1.56 -1.22 7.68
C PRO A 177 -2.89 -1.97 7.64
N VAL A 178 -2.90 -3.25 8.04
CA VAL A 178 -4.10 -4.08 7.95
C VAL A 178 -5.21 -3.61 8.89
N ASP A 179 -4.87 -3.14 10.08
CA ASP A 179 -5.82 -2.57 11.04
C ASP A 179 -6.56 -1.34 10.48
N PHE A 180 -5.95 -0.60 9.54
CA PHE A 180 -6.60 0.48 8.82
C PHE A 180 -7.61 -0.04 7.78
N LEU A 181 -7.31 -1.17 7.13
CA LEU A 181 -8.27 -1.86 6.26
C LEU A 181 -9.43 -2.41 7.09
N GLU A 182 -9.17 -3.00 8.26
CA GLU A 182 -10.22 -3.49 9.16
C GLU A 182 -11.18 -2.35 9.56
N LYS A 183 -10.63 -1.19 9.93
CA LYS A 183 -11.42 0.02 10.21
C LYS A 183 -12.21 0.49 8.99
N ARG A 184 -11.62 0.50 7.79
CA ARG A 184 -12.27 0.94 6.54
C ARG A 184 -13.40 0.02 6.08
N PHE A 185 -13.19 -1.29 6.18
CA PHE A 185 -14.17 -2.29 5.77
C PHE A 185 -15.19 -2.58 6.86
N ASN A 186 -14.90 -2.16 8.10
CA ASN A 186 -15.66 -2.51 9.29
C ASN A 186 -15.78 -4.04 9.42
N MET A 187 -14.66 -4.74 9.22
CA MET A 187 -14.52 -6.20 9.22
C MET A 187 -13.16 -6.59 9.81
N GLY A 188 -13.09 -7.72 10.52
CA GLY A 188 -11.82 -8.25 11.00
C GLY A 188 -11.07 -9.00 9.90
N GLU A 189 -9.74 -8.97 9.96
CA GLU A 189 -8.88 -9.85 9.18
C GLU A 189 -9.05 -11.31 9.64
N ILE A 190 -9.02 -12.23 8.69
CA ILE A 190 -8.99 -13.67 8.94
C ILE A 190 -7.61 -14.19 8.52
N GLU A 191 -6.93 -14.87 9.43
CA GLU A 191 -5.59 -15.43 9.24
C GLU A 191 -5.57 -16.95 9.45
N ASP A 192 -4.53 -17.61 8.95
CA ASP A 192 -4.21 -19.03 9.22
C ASP A 192 -5.34 -20.05 8.94
N ILE A 193 -6.20 -19.75 7.97
CA ILE A 193 -7.31 -20.61 7.55
C ILE A 193 -7.24 -20.94 6.06
N GLU A 194 -7.70 -22.15 5.71
CA GLU A 194 -7.95 -22.52 4.32
C GLU A 194 -9.36 -22.10 3.91
N ILE A 195 -9.45 -21.20 2.93
CA ILE A 195 -10.73 -20.81 2.30
C ILE A 195 -10.78 -21.28 0.85
N ARG A 196 -11.99 -21.34 0.32
CA ARG A 196 -12.25 -21.63 -1.09
C ARG A 196 -12.75 -20.39 -1.81
N GLN A 197 -12.75 -20.43 -3.14
CA GLN A 197 -13.25 -19.32 -3.95
C GLN A 197 -14.71 -18.99 -3.63
N GLU A 198 -15.53 -20.00 -3.32
CA GLU A 198 -16.95 -19.82 -2.97
C GLU A 198 -17.17 -19.10 -1.64
N ASN A 199 -16.13 -18.99 -0.80
CA ASN A 199 -16.19 -18.22 0.45
C ASN A 199 -16.03 -16.72 0.21
N VAL A 200 -15.41 -16.32 -0.90
CA VAL A 200 -15.17 -14.91 -1.24
C VAL A 200 -16.38 -14.38 -2.01
N GLU A 201 -16.77 -13.13 -1.76
CA GLU A 201 -17.80 -12.47 -2.54
C GLU A 201 -17.42 -12.49 -4.04
N ASN A 202 -18.35 -12.92 -4.88
CA ASN A 202 -18.07 -13.27 -6.28
C ASN A 202 -17.70 -12.06 -7.14
N ASP A 203 -18.36 -10.91 -7.00
CA ASP A 203 -18.00 -9.68 -7.74
C ASP A 203 -16.58 -9.21 -7.38
N ILE A 204 -16.22 -9.27 -6.09
CA ILE A 204 -14.88 -8.92 -5.60
C ILE A 204 -13.84 -9.90 -6.13
N LEU A 205 -14.07 -11.20 -5.99
CA LEU A 205 -13.12 -12.21 -6.46
C LEU A 205 -12.94 -12.13 -7.97
N LEU A 206 -14.02 -11.92 -8.73
CA LEU A 206 -13.95 -11.80 -10.18
C LEU A 206 -13.19 -10.54 -10.61
N LYS A 207 -13.45 -9.38 -9.98
CA LYS A 207 -12.68 -8.15 -10.23
C LYS A 207 -11.20 -8.33 -9.91
N LEU A 208 -10.88 -8.91 -8.76
CA LEU A 208 -9.51 -9.27 -8.36
C LEU A 208 -8.85 -10.16 -9.41
N SER A 209 -9.52 -11.25 -9.81
CA SER A 209 -8.96 -12.23 -10.75
C SER A 209 -8.66 -11.62 -12.13
N VAL A 210 -9.53 -10.71 -12.61
CA VAL A 210 -9.28 -9.97 -13.86
C VAL A 210 -8.13 -8.98 -13.70
N PHE A 211 -7.96 -8.38 -12.51
CA PHE A 211 -6.81 -7.52 -12.23
C PHE A 211 -5.49 -8.29 -12.26
N GLU A 212 -5.44 -9.45 -11.60
CA GLU A 212 -4.24 -10.28 -11.60
C GLU A 212 -3.92 -10.79 -13.01
N TYR A 213 -4.95 -11.11 -13.81
CA TYR A 213 -4.78 -11.41 -15.22
C TYR A 213 -4.21 -10.21 -16.01
N LEU A 214 -4.74 -8.99 -15.80
CA LEU A 214 -4.23 -7.76 -16.42
C LEU A 214 -2.72 -7.62 -16.19
N LEU A 215 -2.26 -7.82 -14.94
CA LEU A 215 -0.86 -7.73 -14.53
C LEU A 215 0.01 -8.92 -14.93
N ALA A 216 -0.57 -9.99 -15.50
CA ALA A 216 0.09 -11.28 -15.66
C ALA A 216 0.71 -11.78 -14.34
N ASN A 217 -0.06 -11.71 -13.26
CA ASN A 217 0.35 -12.20 -11.96
C ASN A 217 -0.18 -13.63 -11.75
N SER A 218 0.74 -14.55 -11.50
CA SER A 218 0.44 -15.97 -11.20
C SER A 218 0.92 -16.39 -9.81
N ASP A 219 1.40 -15.43 -9.02
CA ASP A 219 1.88 -15.64 -7.66
C ASP A 219 0.81 -15.25 -6.64
N TRP A 220 -0.40 -15.79 -6.77
CA TRP A 220 -1.49 -15.60 -5.81
C TRP A 220 -2.40 -16.84 -5.79
N ALA A 221 -3.06 -17.10 -4.67
CA ALA A 221 -4.03 -18.20 -4.55
C ALA A 221 -5.01 -18.00 -3.39
N VAL A 222 -6.28 -18.30 -3.62
CA VAL A 222 -7.33 -18.26 -2.58
C VAL A 222 -7.15 -19.37 -1.52
N PRO A 223 -6.95 -20.65 -1.89
CA PRO A 223 -6.65 -21.68 -0.91
C PRO A 223 -5.31 -21.36 -0.24
N LEU A 224 -5.35 -21.00 1.05
CA LEU A 224 -4.23 -20.53 1.89
C LEU A 224 -3.86 -19.04 1.77
N LEU A 225 -4.67 -18.20 1.10
CA LEU A 225 -4.46 -16.75 1.06
C LEU A 225 -3.06 -16.33 0.60
N HIS A 226 -2.48 -17.04 -0.38
CA HIS A 226 -1.15 -16.71 -0.89
C HIS A 226 -1.21 -15.36 -1.61
N ASN A 227 -0.45 -14.38 -1.10
CA ASN A 227 -0.46 -12.97 -1.53
C ASN A 227 -1.86 -12.31 -1.50
N LEU A 228 -2.73 -12.80 -0.62
CA LEU A 228 -4.06 -12.24 -0.35
C LEU A 228 -4.23 -11.99 1.15
N LYS A 229 -5.00 -10.97 1.51
CA LYS A 229 -5.60 -10.84 2.85
C LYS A 229 -7.11 -11.04 2.74
N ALA A 230 -7.71 -11.70 3.73
CA ALA A 230 -9.14 -11.93 3.77
C ALA A 230 -9.76 -11.22 4.97
N PHE A 231 -10.94 -10.63 4.77
CA PHE A 231 -11.69 -9.92 5.80
C PHE A 231 -13.12 -10.44 5.84
N GLY A 232 -13.68 -10.57 7.04
CA GLY A 232 -15.07 -11.00 7.20
C GLY A 232 -15.32 -11.72 8.53
N ASN A 233 -16.19 -12.72 8.49
CA ASN A 233 -16.56 -13.50 9.66
C ASN A 233 -15.97 -14.92 9.57
N GLU A 234 -15.00 -15.22 10.45
CA GLU A 234 -14.29 -16.50 10.50
C GLU A 234 -15.20 -17.71 10.84
N GLU A 235 -16.31 -17.52 11.54
CA GLU A 235 -17.23 -18.62 11.89
C GLU A 235 -18.07 -19.07 10.69
N SER A 236 -18.54 -18.12 9.87
CA SER A 236 -19.39 -18.40 8.71
C SER A 236 -18.62 -18.66 7.43
N LEU A 237 -17.49 -17.95 7.22
CA LEU A 237 -16.72 -17.95 5.98
C LEU A 237 -17.56 -17.61 4.73
N ASP A 238 -18.64 -16.86 4.90
CA ASP A 238 -19.52 -16.44 3.81
C ASP A 238 -19.24 -14.99 3.42
N ASN A 239 -19.20 -14.71 2.11
CA ASN A 239 -19.03 -13.37 1.53
C ASN A 239 -17.78 -12.63 2.05
N LEU A 240 -16.66 -13.34 2.16
CA LEU A 240 -15.38 -12.77 2.54
C LEU A 240 -14.91 -11.74 1.50
N ILE A 241 -14.16 -10.75 1.96
CA ILE A 241 -13.48 -9.77 1.12
C ILE A 241 -12.03 -10.21 0.97
N ALA A 242 -11.59 -10.51 -0.26
CA ALA A 242 -10.19 -10.77 -0.55
C ALA A 242 -9.52 -9.49 -1.10
N VAL A 243 -8.33 -9.18 -0.59
CA VAL A 243 -7.53 -8.04 -1.02
C VAL A 243 -6.12 -8.52 -1.41
N PRO A 244 -5.69 -8.31 -2.66
CA PRO A 244 -4.36 -8.72 -3.11
C PRO A 244 -3.27 -7.77 -2.62
N TYR A 245 -2.07 -8.32 -2.43
CA TYR A 245 -0.86 -7.57 -2.14
C TYR A 245 0.38 -8.30 -2.72
N ASP A 246 1.55 -7.66 -2.63
CA ASP A 246 2.84 -8.19 -3.11
C ASP A 246 2.90 -8.44 -4.62
N PHE A 247 2.68 -7.39 -5.42
CA PHE A 247 2.66 -7.48 -6.89
C PHE A 247 4.05 -7.59 -7.54
N ASP A 248 5.12 -7.77 -6.77
CA ASP A 248 6.49 -7.71 -7.27
C ASP A 248 6.85 -8.88 -8.20
N TYR A 249 6.17 -10.01 -8.03
CA TYR A 249 6.34 -11.24 -8.81
C TYR A 249 5.35 -11.34 -9.99
N SER A 250 5.01 -10.22 -10.61
CA SER A 250 4.09 -10.14 -11.76
C SER A 250 4.80 -9.84 -13.08
N GLY A 251 4.19 -10.21 -14.20
CA GLY A 251 4.65 -9.80 -15.53
C GLY A 251 4.59 -8.28 -15.77
N TRP A 252 3.79 -7.57 -14.99
CA TRP A 252 3.74 -6.11 -14.93
C TRP A 252 5.06 -5.51 -14.41
N VAL A 253 5.57 -6.02 -13.29
CA VAL A 253 6.85 -5.60 -12.73
C VAL A 253 8.01 -6.13 -13.58
N ASN A 254 7.89 -7.37 -14.09
CA ASN A 254 8.86 -8.05 -14.94
C ASN A 254 10.28 -7.98 -14.36
N ALA A 255 10.40 -8.26 -13.06
CA ALA A 255 11.70 -8.24 -12.40
C ALA A 255 12.60 -9.36 -12.91
N HIS A 256 13.90 -9.12 -13.07
CA HIS A 256 14.84 -10.15 -13.55
C HIS A 256 14.90 -11.41 -12.69
N TYR A 257 14.47 -11.34 -11.43
CA TYR A 257 14.41 -12.48 -10.51
C TYR A 257 13.06 -13.21 -10.53
N SER A 258 12.05 -12.66 -11.22
CA SER A 258 10.74 -13.29 -11.38
C SER A 258 10.80 -14.36 -12.46
N VAL A 259 10.13 -15.50 -12.22
CA VAL A 259 10.18 -16.69 -13.07
C VAL A 259 8.76 -17.14 -13.38
N ALA A 260 8.52 -17.51 -14.63
CA ALA A 260 7.22 -18.02 -15.06
C ALA A 260 6.86 -19.34 -14.34
N ARG A 261 5.56 -19.54 -14.10
CA ARG A 261 5.02 -20.82 -13.61
C ARG A 261 4.96 -21.85 -14.75
N ILE A 262 6.10 -22.48 -15.02
CA ILE A 262 6.24 -23.50 -16.09
C ILE A 262 5.36 -24.72 -15.80
N ASP A 263 5.07 -25.01 -14.52
CA ASP A 263 4.22 -26.11 -14.07
C ASP A 263 2.77 -26.02 -14.60
N ILE A 264 2.30 -24.82 -14.91
CA ILE A 264 0.98 -24.57 -15.51
C ILE A 264 1.08 -24.13 -16.98
N GLY A 265 2.25 -24.27 -17.60
CA GLY A 265 2.48 -24.01 -19.02
C GLY A 265 2.78 -22.55 -19.39
N LEU A 266 3.14 -21.68 -18.43
CA LEU A 266 3.64 -20.34 -18.76
C LEU A 266 5.11 -20.39 -19.17
N GLU A 267 5.48 -19.73 -20.27
CA GLU A 267 6.87 -19.68 -20.76
C GLU A 267 7.60 -18.43 -20.27
N LYS A 268 6.89 -17.32 -20.10
CA LYS A 268 7.40 -16.02 -19.66
C LYS A 268 6.59 -15.49 -18.50
N ILE A 269 7.22 -14.68 -17.63
CA ILE A 269 6.51 -14.01 -16.53
C ILE A 269 5.40 -13.08 -17.04
N THR A 270 5.52 -12.60 -18.28
CA THR A 270 4.52 -11.75 -18.94
C THR A 270 3.33 -12.52 -19.54
N ASP A 271 3.35 -13.85 -19.50
CA ASP A 271 2.26 -14.67 -19.99
C ASP A 271 1.11 -14.66 -18.96
N ARG A 272 -0.12 -14.53 -19.44
CA ARG A 272 -1.31 -14.39 -18.58
C ARG A 272 -2.03 -15.73 -18.42
N ALA A 273 -2.38 -16.06 -17.19
CA ALA A 273 -3.29 -17.15 -16.86
C ALA A 273 -4.41 -16.62 -15.96
N PHE A 274 -5.62 -17.11 -16.17
CA PHE A 274 -6.78 -16.74 -15.36
C PHE A 274 -6.99 -17.78 -14.26
N PHE A 275 -7.01 -17.34 -13.00
CA PHE A 275 -7.22 -18.18 -11.81
C PHE A 275 -8.50 -17.82 -11.05
N GLY A 276 -9.42 -17.13 -11.71
CA GLY A 276 -10.67 -16.68 -11.09
C GLY A 276 -11.78 -17.72 -11.03
N PRO A 277 -12.93 -17.33 -10.46
CA PRO A 277 -14.09 -18.19 -10.33
C PRO A 277 -14.71 -18.49 -11.69
N CYS A 278 -15.32 -19.67 -11.79
CA CYS A 278 -16.02 -20.07 -13.00
C CYS A 278 -17.41 -19.44 -13.07
N CYS A 279 -17.53 -18.43 -13.93
CA CYS A 279 -18.78 -17.69 -14.13
C CYS A 279 -19.38 -17.92 -15.52
N SER A 280 -20.62 -17.48 -15.68
CA SER A 280 -21.28 -17.40 -16.98
C SER A 280 -20.60 -16.41 -17.91
N ARG A 281 -20.84 -16.54 -19.22
CA ARG A 281 -20.39 -15.57 -20.23
C ARG A 281 -20.91 -14.17 -19.93
N GLU A 282 -22.12 -14.05 -19.40
CA GLU A 282 -22.77 -12.81 -19.05
C GLU A 282 -22.06 -12.11 -17.90
N GLU A 283 -21.69 -12.85 -16.85
CA GLU A 283 -20.92 -12.34 -15.71
C GLU A 283 -19.51 -11.90 -16.13
N TYR A 284 -18.81 -12.72 -16.91
CA TYR A 284 -17.51 -12.32 -17.48
C TYR A 284 -17.64 -11.07 -18.34
N ARG A 285 -18.64 -10.99 -19.22
CA ARG A 285 -18.86 -9.79 -20.05
C ARG A 285 -19.14 -8.56 -19.20
N ALA A 286 -19.86 -8.70 -18.08
CA ALA A 286 -20.14 -7.59 -17.18
C ALA A 286 -18.87 -7.04 -16.50
N VAL A 287 -18.05 -7.90 -15.88
CA VAL A 287 -16.79 -7.44 -15.24
C VAL A 287 -15.81 -6.89 -16.28
N LEU A 288 -15.74 -7.50 -17.46
CA LEU A 288 -14.88 -7.04 -18.54
C LEU A 288 -15.36 -5.67 -19.06
N GLY A 289 -16.67 -5.46 -19.20
CA GLY A 289 -17.26 -4.16 -19.51
C GLY A 289 -16.89 -3.08 -18.47
N TYR A 290 -16.85 -3.45 -17.18
CA TYR A 290 -16.36 -2.57 -16.12
C TYR A 290 -14.89 -2.18 -16.34
N TYR A 291 -14.00 -3.14 -16.62
CA TYR A 291 -12.60 -2.85 -16.91
C TYR A 291 -12.38 -2.02 -18.18
N LEU A 292 -13.19 -2.21 -19.23
CA LEU A 292 -13.15 -1.34 -20.42
C LEU A 292 -13.45 0.11 -20.06
N GLY A 293 -14.41 0.34 -19.15
CA GLY A 293 -14.70 1.69 -18.64
C GLY A 293 -13.53 2.33 -17.89
N LEU A 294 -12.58 1.52 -17.40
CA LEU A 294 -11.37 1.98 -16.70
C LEU A 294 -10.16 2.18 -17.64
N GLU A 295 -10.25 1.84 -18.93
CA GLU A 295 -9.07 1.86 -19.83
C GLU A 295 -8.39 3.24 -19.85
N ASP A 296 -9.15 4.30 -20.11
CA ASP A 296 -8.60 5.64 -20.25
C ASP A 296 -7.95 6.13 -18.93
N ILE A 297 -8.62 5.94 -17.79
CA ILE A 297 -8.10 6.38 -16.50
C ILE A 297 -6.85 5.58 -16.07
N ILE A 298 -6.81 4.27 -16.35
CA ILE A 298 -5.62 3.43 -16.10
C ILE A 298 -4.45 3.92 -16.96
N ILE A 299 -4.70 4.15 -18.25
CA ILE A 299 -3.68 4.61 -19.18
C ILE A 299 -3.15 6.00 -18.80
N ASP A 300 -4.04 6.92 -18.40
CA ASP A 300 -3.65 8.27 -18.01
C ASP A 300 -2.88 8.28 -16.69
N THR A 301 -3.29 7.47 -15.71
CA THR A 301 -2.53 7.25 -14.45
C THR A 301 -1.08 6.85 -14.74
N ILE A 302 -0.87 5.94 -15.69
CA ILE A 302 0.49 5.52 -16.08
C ILE A 302 1.24 6.65 -16.79
N LYS A 303 0.60 7.39 -17.70
CA LYS A 303 1.24 8.49 -18.44
C LYS A 303 1.71 9.62 -17.53
N GLU A 304 0.91 9.95 -16.53
CA GLU A 304 1.13 11.07 -15.60
C GLU A 304 2.12 10.73 -14.49
N PHE A 305 2.48 9.46 -14.31
CA PHE A 305 3.44 9.05 -13.28
C PHE A 305 4.89 9.43 -13.63
N GLU A 306 5.31 10.64 -13.25
CA GLU A 306 6.62 11.23 -13.61
C GLU A 306 7.84 10.56 -13.01
N TYR A 307 7.66 9.76 -11.96
CA TYR A 307 8.72 8.97 -11.35
C TYR A 307 9.26 7.88 -12.28
N LEU A 308 8.45 7.39 -13.23
CA LEU A 308 8.91 6.50 -14.29
C LEU A 308 9.26 7.28 -15.55
N LYS A 309 10.45 7.00 -16.10
CA LYS A 309 10.86 7.60 -17.38
C LYS A 309 9.91 7.16 -18.50
N GLY A 310 9.83 7.98 -19.56
CA GLY A 310 8.91 7.75 -20.68
C GLY A 310 9.03 6.37 -21.34
N ARG A 311 10.23 5.75 -21.36
CA ARG A 311 10.40 4.37 -21.86
C ARG A 311 9.62 3.37 -21.02
N GLU A 312 9.77 3.43 -19.69
CA GLU A 312 9.09 2.54 -18.74
C GLU A 312 7.58 2.73 -18.81
N ARG A 313 7.11 3.98 -18.83
CA ARG A 313 5.67 4.27 -19.00
C ARG A 313 5.11 3.71 -20.30
N ASN A 314 5.81 3.90 -21.41
CA ASN A 314 5.38 3.37 -22.71
C ASN A 314 5.36 1.84 -22.73
N ASP A 315 6.23 1.18 -21.97
CA ASP A 315 6.22 -0.26 -21.81
C ASP A 315 4.94 -0.73 -21.11
N LEU A 316 4.62 -0.14 -19.95
CA LEU A 316 3.40 -0.44 -19.19
C LEU A 316 2.12 -0.13 -19.98
N ILE A 317 2.09 0.99 -20.71
CA ILE A 317 0.96 1.35 -21.58
C ILE A 317 0.75 0.29 -22.68
N ARG A 318 1.83 -0.22 -23.30
CA ARG A 318 1.72 -1.31 -24.28
C ARG A 318 1.23 -2.59 -23.62
N PHE A 319 1.68 -2.87 -22.40
CA PHE A 319 1.28 -4.04 -21.64
C PHE A 319 -0.23 -4.03 -21.36
N VAL A 320 -0.77 -2.92 -20.85
CA VAL A 320 -2.22 -2.73 -20.62
C VAL A 320 -3.01 -2.80 -21.91
N ARG A 321 -2.57 -2.13 -22.97
CA ARG A 321 -3.23 -2.21 -24.29
C ARG A 321 -3.24 -3.63 -24.84
N SER A 322 -2.27 -4.47 -24.50
CA SER A 322 -2.29 -5.88 -24.95
C SER A 322 -3.40 -6.68 -24.28
N PHE A 323 -3.74 -6.37 -23.03
CA PHE A 323 -4.93 -6.92 -22.36
C PHE A 323 -6.22 -6.43 -23.03
N TYR A 324 -6.37 -5.12 -23.24
CA TYR A 324 -7.60 -4.57 -23.85
C TYR A 324 -7.82 -5.01 -25.30
N LYS A 325 -6.77 -5.39 -26.03
CA LYS A 325 -6.92 -5.98 -27.38
C LYS A 325 -7.69 -7.30 -27.38
N LEU A 326 -7.65 -8.08 -26.29
CA LEU A 326 -8.32 -9.37 -26.18
C LEU A 326 -9.86 -9.26 -26.10
N TYR A 327 -10.38 -8.03 -25.93
CA TYR A 327 -11.82 -7.78 -25.98
C TYR A 327 -12.40 -7.86 -27.39
N SER A 328 -11.55 -7.75 -28.41
CA SER A 328 -11.99 -7.92 -29.79
C SER A 328 -12.50 -9.34 -30.01
N LYS A 329 -13.79 -9.48 -30.34
CA LYS A 329 -14.47 -10.76 -30.65
C LYS A 329 -14.61 -11.72 -29.46
N ASP A 330 -14.71 -11.21 -28.23
CA ASP A 330 -14.92 -12.02 -27.02
C ASP A 330 -13.79 -13.05 -26.74
N GLU A 331 -12.58 -12.88 -27.31
CA GLU A 331 -11.44 -13.79 -27.15
C GLU A 331 -11.07 -13.99 -25.67
N ILE A 332 -11.06 -12.91 -24.88
CA ILE A 332 -10.79 -12.98 -23.44
C ILE A 332 -11.83 -13.81 -22.67
N ILE A 333 -13.10 -13.80 -23.09
CA ILE A 333 -14.16 -14.57 -22.44
C ILE A 333 -13.94 -16.06 -22.71
N ASP A 334 -13.55 -16.42 -23.94
CA ASP A 334 -13.24 -17.80 -24.29
C ASP A 334 -12.03 -18.31 -23.48
N ILE A 335 -10.99 -17.48 -23.30
CA ILE A 335 -9.84 -17.80 -22.43
C ILE A 335 -10.30 -18.12 -21.00
N PHE A 336 -11.17 -17.29 -20.41
CA PHE A 336 -11.66 -17.48 -19.03
C PHE A 336 -12.56 -18.71 -18.87
N ILE A 337 -13.31 -19.07 -19.91
CA ILE A 337 -14.11 -20.30 -19.91
C ILE A 337 -13.22 -21.54 -20.06
N GLU A 338 -12.21 -21.48 -20.91
CA GLU A 338 -11.28 -22.59 -21.09
C GLU A 338 -10.49 -22.91 -19.82
N SER A 339 -10.13 -21.90 -19.01
CA SER A 339 -9.47 -22.12 -17.72
C SER A 339 -10.33 -22.87 -16.70
N CYS A 340 -11.66 -22.84 -16.81
CA CYS A 340 -12.55 -23.60 -15.94
C CYS A 340 -12.58 -25.11 -16.23
N ASN A 341 -12.08 -25.51 -17.39
CA ASN A 341 -12.11 -26.90 -17.85
C ASN A 341 -10.76 -27.61 -17.70
N LYS A 342 -9.78 -26.95 -17.09
CA LYS A 342 -8.44 -27.46 -16.78
C LYS A 342 -8.31 -27.68 -15.28
#